data_AF-A0A357N0K2-F1
#
_entry.id   AF-A0A357N0K2-F1
#
_cell.length_a   1.000
_cell.length_b   1.000
_cell.length_c   1.000
_cell.angle_alpha   90.00
_cell.angle_beta   90.00
_cell.angle_gamma   90.00
#
_symmetry.space_group_name_H-M   'P 1'
#
loop_
_entity.id
_entity.type
_entity.pdbx_description
1 polymer ?
#
loop_
_entity_poly.entity_id
_entity_poly.type
_entity_poly.pdbx_seq_one_letter_code
_entity_poly.pdbx_strand_id
1 'polypeptide(L)'
;KPGIGYPKEWENQDKWNGGWVRTRAGKLVPRAGGRWRMLAKIFANPDLPQIDDYYEPFDFDYQNLHTAKDSQHQPTARPRSLISGERMQKIEWGPNWEEILGSEFSKRSRDYNFNEVQKEIYGAFEKTFMMYLP
;
A
#
# COMPACT_ATOMS: atom_id res chain seq x y z
N LYS A 1 0.85 10.19 7.82
CA LYS A 1 1.66 11.09 6.96
C LYS A 1 2.86 11.63 7.74
N PRO A 2 4.05 11.72 7.13
CA PRO A 2 4.37 11.29 5.76
C PRO A 2 4.37 9.76 5.61
N GLY A 3 3.91 9.27 4.47
CA GLY A 3 3.83 7.84 4.10
C GLY A 3 3.20 7.65 2.71
N ILE A 4 3.45 6.49 2.09
CA ILE A 4 2.94 6.17 0.75
C ILE A 4 1.48 5.73 0.76
N GLY A 5 0.93 5.39 1.93
CA GLY A 5 -0.49 5.17 2.15
C GLY A 5 -1.02 3.85 1.57
N TYR A 6 -2.32 3.82 1.31
CA TYR A 6 -3.07 2.61 0.94
C TYR A 6 -4.06 2.88 -0.20
N PRO A 7 -3.96 2.18 -1.36
CA PRO A 7 -2.84 1.34 -1.77
C PRO A 7 -1.53 2.14 -1.86
N LYS A 8 -0.40 1.44 -1.92
CA LYS A 8 0.94 2.04 -1.95
C LYS A 8 1.05 3.08 -3.06
N GLU A 9 1.44 4.30 -2.68
CA GLU A 9 1.63 5.45 -3.59
C GLU A 9 0.36 5.91 -4.31
N TRP A 10 -0.84 5.72 -3.75
CA TRP A 10 -2.11 6.07 -4.40
C TRP A 10 -2.20 7.51 -4.94
N GLU A 11 -1.46 8.46 -4.34
CA GLU A 11 -1.36 9.86 -4.81
C GLU A 11 -0.54 10.03 -6.09
N ASN A 12 0.33 9.08 -6.42
CA ASN A 12 1.21 9.14 -7.58
C ASN A 12 0.46 8.86 -8.89
N GLN A 13 -0.07 9.91 -9.52
CA GLN A 13 -0.84 9.77 -10.76
C GLN A 13 0.03 9.52 -12.00
N ASP A 14 1.34 9.63 -11.90
CA ASP A 14 2.26 9.21 -12.97
C ASP A 14 2.42 7.68 -12.97
N LYS A 15 2.19 7.02 -11.82
CA LYS A 15 2.04 5.56 -11.71
C LYS A 15 0.61 5.11 -12.02
N TRP A 16 -0.38 5.67 -11.34
CA TRP A 16 -1.76 5.12 -11.32
C TRP A 16 -2.68 5.64 -12.42
N ASN A 17 -2.29 6.69 -13.14
CA ASN A 17 -3.09 7.27 -14.22
C ASN A 17 -4.54 7.62 -13.82
N GLY A 18 -4.77 7.96 -12.54
CA GLY A 18 -6.05 8.40 -12.03
C GLY A 18 -6.37 9.86 -12.39
N GLY A 19 -7.66 10.21 -12.28
CA GLY A 19 -8.16 11.57 -12.50
C GLY A 19 -8.19 12.01 -13.97
N TRP A 20 -8.08 13.33 -14.17
CA TRP A 20 -8.29 14.00 -15.45
C TRP A 20 -7.08 14.87 -15.82
N VAL A 21 -6.86 15.06 -17.12
CA VAL A 21 -5.86 15.98 -17.68
C VAL A 21 -6.56 16.98 -18.58
N ARG A 22 -6.15 18.24 -18.50
CA ARG A 22 -6.58 19.30 -19.40
C ARG A 22 -5.70 19.30 -20.65
N THR A 23 -6.33 19.07 -21.80
CA THR A 23 -5.67 19.15 -23.11
C THR A 23 -5.28 20.61 -23.44
N ARG A 24 -4.37 20.80 -24.41
CA ARG A 24 -4.00 22.14 -24.92
C ARG A 24 -5.20 22.93 -25.46
N ALA A 25 -6.20 22.23 -25.99
CA ALA A 25 -7.46 22.81 -26.45
C ALA A 25 -8.47 23.12 -25.31
N GLY A 26 -8.08 22.90 -24.05
CA GLY A 26 -8.88 23.21 -22.87
C GLY A 26 -9.88 22.13 -22.44
N LYS A 27 -10.04 21.04 -23.20
CA LYS A 27 -10.94 19.92 -22.84
C LYS A 27 -10.32 19.02 -21.78
N LEU A 28 -11.13 18.50 -20.88
CA LEU A 28 -10.73 17.46 -19.92
C LEU A 28 -10.84 16.07 -20.55
N VAL A 29 -9.84 15.24 -20.34
CA VAL A 29 -9.82 13.83 -20.72
C VAL A 29 -9.30 12.98 -19.57
N PRO A 30 -9.73 11.71 -19.42
CA PRO A 30 -9.18 10.84 -18.38
C PRO A 30 -7.67 10.68 -18.56
N ARG A 31 -6.91 10.69 -17.46
CA ARG A 31 -5.46 10.47 -17.50
C ARG A 31 -5.09 9.09 -18.06
N ALA A 32 -5.89 8.08 -17.74
CA ALA A 32 -5.78 6.72 -18.29
C ALA A 32 -5.90 6.65 -19.82
N GLY A 33 -6.52 7.66 -20.45
CA GLY A 33 -6.62 7.81 -21.91
C GLY A 33 -8.01 8.19 -22.41
N GLY A 34 -8.09 8.58 -23.68
CA GLY A 34 -9.37 8.74 -24.38
C GLY A 34 -10.09 7.40 -24.61
N ARG A 35 -11.34 7.46 -25.09
CA ARG A 35 -12.25 6.30 -25.23
C ARG A 35 -11.59 5.08 -25.90
N TRP A 36 -10.92 5.26 -27.04
CA TRP A 36 -10.27 4.16 -27.76
C TRP A 36 -9.11 3.52 -26.99
N ARG A 37 -8.30 4.32 -26.30
CA ARG A 37 -7.19 3.81 -25.47
C ARG A 37 -7.71 3.01 -24.27
N MET A 38 -8.83 3.45 -23.68
CA MET A 38 -9.50 2.70 -22.62
C MET A 38 -10.04 1.35 -23.12
N LEU A 39 -10.70 1.34 -24.28
CA LEU A 39 -11.20 0.09 -24.88
C LEU A 39 -10.07 -0.90 -25.20
N ALA A 40 -8.92 -0.41 -25.68
CA ALA A 40 -7.76 -1.26 -25.95
C ALA A 40 -7.17 -1.92 -24.68
N LYS A 41 -7.46 -1.39 -23.49
CA LYS A 41 -6.99 -1.89 -22.19
C LYS A 41 -8.01 -2.76 -21.45
N ILE A 42 -9.20 -3.01 -22.03
CA ILE A 42 -10.31 -3.64 -21.29
C ILE A 42 -10.01 -5.07 -20.83
N PHE A 43 -9.23 -5.83 -21.60
CA PHE A 43 -8.90 -7.22 -21.27
C PHE A 43 -7.79 -7.36 -20.23
N ALA A 44 -6.94 -6.34 -20.13
CA ALA A 44 -5.85 -6.28 -19.16
C ALA A 44 -5.52 -4.82 -18.91
N ASN A 45 -5.98 -4.28 -17.78
CA ASN A 45 -5.72 -2.89 -17.42
C ASN A 45 -4.31 -2.78 -16.82
N PRO A 46 -3.34 -2.13 -17.49
CA PRO A 46 -1.98 -1.97 -16.97
C PRO A 46 -1.89 -1.03 -15.77
N ASP A 47 -2.91 -0.20 -15.54
CA ASP A 47 -2.96 0.79 -14.47
C ASP A 47 -3.66 0.26 -13.21
N LEU A 48 -4.16 -0.98 -13.25
CA LEU A 48 -4.89 -1.59 -12.13
C LEU A 48 -3.91 -1.97 -11.00
N PRO A 49 -4.08 -1.44 -9.77
CA PRO A 49 -3.30 -1.88 -8.62
C PRO A 49 -3.48 -3.38 -8.37
N GLN A 50 -2.39 -4.08 -8.08
CA GLN A 50 -2.41 -5.48 -7.71
C GLN A 50 -2.67 -5.66 -6.22
N ILE A 51 -2.98 -6.88 -5.81
CA ILE A 51 -3.24 -7.16 -4.38
C ILE A 51 -2.05 -6.78 -3.49
N ASP A 52 -0.83 -6.92 -3.99
CA ASP A 52 0.41 -6.56 -3.27
C ASP A 52 0.64 -5.05 -3.15
N ASP A 53 -0.03 -4.23 -3.97
CA ASP A 53 -0.08 -2.78 -3.76
C ASP A 53 -0.98 -2.40 -2.59
N TYR A 54 -1.93 -3.28 -2.21
CA TYR A 54 -2.70 -3.19 -0.98
C TYR A 54 -1.96 -3.97 0.12
N TYR A 55 -2.28 -5.25 0.28
CA TYR A 55 -1.64 -6.26 1.12
C TYR A 55 -2.28 -7.63 0.81
N GLU A 56 -1.57 -8.73 1.09
CA GLU A 56 -2.19 -10.05 1.14
C GLU A 56 -3.03 -10.17 2.43
N PRO A 57 -4.37 -10.27 2.35
CA PRO A 57 -5.20 -10.40 3.55
C PRO A 57 -4.91 -11.72 4.25
N PHE A 58 -4.82 -11.66 5.57
CA PHE A 58 -4.42 -12.80 6.40
C PHE A 58 -5.32 -12.94 7.63
N ASP A 59 -5.35 -14.15 8.15
CA ASP A 59 -5.93 -14.51 9.44
C ASP A 59 -4.95 -15.42 10.19
N PHE A 60 -5.29 -15.85 11.41
CA PHE A 60 -4.45 -16.73 12.21
C PHE A 60 -5.14 -18.05 12.52
N ASP A 61 -4.32 -19.09 12.65
CA ASP A 61 -4.76 -20.43 13.00
C ASP A 61 -5.05 -20.55 14.51
N TYR A 62 -6.03 -19.81 15.00
CA TYR A 62 -6.37 -19.74 16.43
C TYR A 62 -6.80 -21.10 16.99
N GLN A 63 -7.43 -21.95 16.17
CA GLN A 63 -7.89 -23.27 16.60
C GLN A 63 -6.74 -24.20 17.03
N ASN A 64 -5.52 -23.97 16.53
CA ASN A 64 -4.33 -24.68 16.99
C ASN A 64 -4.08 -24.48 18.49
N LEU A 65 -4.47 -23.33 19.06
CA LEU A 65 -4.34 -23.07 20.50
C LEU A 65 -5.28 -23.93 21.35
N HIS A 66 -6.39 -24.39 20.78
CA HIS A 66 -7.40 -25.20 21.47
C HIS A 66 -7.22 -26.71 21.24
N THR A 67 -6.64 -27.09 20.10
CA THR A 67 -6.62 -28.48 19.62
C THR A 67 -5.23 -29.11 19.58
N ALA A 68 -4.18 -28.33 19.86
CA ALA A 68 -2.82 -28.85 19.94
C ALA A 68 -2.73 -29.99 20.96
N LYS A 69 -2.07 -31.07 20.54
CA LYS A 69 -1.73 -32.20 21.41
C LYS A 69 -0.52 -31.84 22.28
N ASP A 70 -0.31 -32.65 23.32
CA ASP A 70 0.90 -32.55 24.15
C ASP A 70 2.16 -32.54 23.29
N SER A 71 2.99 -31.53 23.52
CA SER A 71 4.23 -31.27 22.80
C SER A 71 5.24 -30.60 23.74
N GLN A 72 6.51 -30.70 23.42
CA GLN A 72 7.58 -30.02 24.18
C GLN A 72 7.55 -28.50 24.01
N HIS A 73 6.87 -28.00 22.98
CA HIS A 73 6.82 -26.57 22.66
C HIS A 73 5.39 -26.04 22.73
N GLN A 74 5.26 -24.82 23.22
CA GLN A 74 3.98 -24.13 23.32
C GLN A 74 3.36 -23.94 21.93
N PRO A 75 2.07 -24.25 21.73
CA PRO A 75 1.39 -24.00 20.47
C PRO A 75 1.23 -22.49 20.23
N THR A 76 1.26 -22.09 18.95
CA THR A 76 1.06 -20.70 18.52
C THR A 76 0.03 -20.64 17.39
N ALA A 77 -0.65 -19.50 17.27
CA ALA A 77 -1.52 -19.21 16.13
C ALA A 77 -0.67 -18.53 15.03
N ARG A 78 -0.31 -19.28 14.00
CA ARG A 78 0.48 -18.77 12.87
C ARG A 78 -0.42 -18.15 11.80
N PRO A 79 0.08 -17.17 11.02
CA PRO A 79 -0.72 -16.52 9.99
C PRO A 79 -1.03 -17.48 8.82
N ARG A 80 -2.16 -17.26 8.15
CA ARG A 80 -2.61 -17.93 6.93
C ARG A 80 -3.17 -16.90 5.97
N SER A 81 -2.94 -17.11 4.69
CA SER A 81 -3.50 -16.29 3.62
C SER A 81 -5.00 -16.50 3.52
N LEU A 82 -5.77 -15.42 3.43
CA LEU A 82 -7.20 -15.47 3.10
C LEU A 82 -7.44 -15.62 1.58
N ILE A 83 -6.40 -15.51 0.75
CA ILE A 83 -6.49 -15.68 -0.69
C ILE A 83 -6.23 -17.14 -1.06
N SER A 84 -5.10 -17.69 -0.61
CA SER A 84 -4.69 -19.06 -0.96
C SER A 84 -5.08 -20.09 0.11
N GLY A 85 -5.38 -19.67 1.33
CA GLY A 85 -5.54 -20.55 2.48
C GLY A 85 -4.21 -21.09 3.04
N GLU A 86 -3.09 -20.81 2.37
CA GLU A 86 -1.78 -21.37 2.70
C GLU A 86 -1.15 -20.73 3.94
N ARG A 87 -0.20 -21.45 4.53
CA ARG A 87 0.59 -20.95 5.66
C ARG A 87 1.50 -19.81 5.20
N MET A 88 1.37 -18.65 5.83
CA MET A 88 2.33 -17.55 5.63
C MET A 88 3.54 -17.74 6.56
N GLN A 89 4.75 -17.54 6.05
CA GLN A 89 5.95 -17.57 6.89
C GLN A 89 6.06 -16.32 7.74
N LYS A 90 5.68 -15.17 7.19
CA LYS A 90 5.72 -13.86 7.83
C LYS A 90 4.69 -12.95 7.17
N ILE A 91 4.06 -12.07 7.95
CA ILE A 91 3.27 -10.95 7.43
C ILE A 91 4.25 -9.83 7.08
N GLU A 92 4.20 -9.35 5.83
CA GLU A 92 5.15 -8.34 5.33
C GLU A 92 4.52 -6.96 5.11
N TRP A 93 3.19 -6.87 5.11
CA TRP A 93 2.47 -5.63 4.92
C TRP A 93 1.05 -5.69 5.52
N GLY A 94 0.40 -4.54 5.61
CA GLY A 94 -0.98 -4.39 6.06
C GLY A 94 -1.54 -3.02 5.66
N PRO A 95 -2.85 -2.78 5.79
CA PRO A 95 -3.49 -1.56 5.31
C PRO A 95 -3.02 -0.29 6.04
N ASN A 96 -2.46 -0.43 7.25
CA ASN A 96 -1.93 0.67 8.05
C ASN A 96 -0.47 0.46 8.47
N TRP A 97 0.34 -0.15 7.60
CA TRP A 97 1.72 -0.58 7.92
C TRP A 97 2.67 0.57 8.34
N GLU A 98 2.40 1.79 7.88
CA GLU A 98 3.22 2.98 8.17
C GLU A 98 2.70 3.82 9.35
N GLU A 99 1.76 3.27 10.13
CA GLU A 99 1.14 3.95 11.27
C GLU A 99 2.18 4.47 12.27
N ILE A 100 1.94 5.68 12.80
CA ILE A 100 2.77 6.36 13.81
C ILE A 100 4.27 6.36 13.41
N LEU A 101 4.54 6.60 12.12
CA LEU A 101 5.89 6.63 11.56
C LEU A 101 6.66 5.29 11.68
N GLY A 102 5.93 4.16 11.65
CA GLY A 102 6.44 2.80 11.91
C GLY A 102 7.48 2.22 10.93
N SER A 103 8.04 3.04 10.03
CA SER A 103 9.11 2.65 9.11
C SER A 103 10.18 3.74 9.00
N GLU A 104 11.33 3.41 8.43
CA GLU A 104 12.44 4.34 8.27
C GLU A 104 12.01 5.59 7.47
N PHE A 105 12.54 6.76 7.83
CA PHE A 105 12.22 8.01 7.12
C PHE A 105 12.54 7.93 5.62
N SER A 106 13.58 7.19 5.22
CA SER A 106 13.92 6.98 3.80
C SER A 106 12.79 6.29 3.02
N LYS A 107 11.99 5.41 3.65
CA LYS A 107 10.81 4.78 3.05
C LYS A 107 9.61 5.73 3.05
N ARG A 108 9.32 6.35 4.20
CA ARG A 108 8.17 7.27 4.35
C ARG A 108 8.32 8.57 3.57
N SER A 109 9.54 9.04 3.36
CA SER A 109 9.83 10.25 2.57
C SER A 109 9.58 10.07 1.08
N ARG A 110 9.22 8.86 0.62
CA ARG A 110 8.67 8.59 -0.71
C ARG A 110 7.21 9.04 -0.86
N ASP A 111 6.58 9.54 0.21
CA ASP A 111 5.32 10.25 0.14
C ASP A 111 5.32 11.27 -1.01
N TYR A 112 4.31 11.20 -1.88
CA TYR A 112 4.19 12.07 -3.06
C TYR A 112 4.18 13.56 -2.67
N ASN A 113 3.66 13.89 -1.49
CA ASN A 113 3.58 15.27 -1.02
C ASN A 113 4.97 15.89 -0.71
N PHE A 114 6.05 15.10 -0.72
CA PHE A 114 7.42 15.59 -0.54
C PHE A 114 8.19 15.84 -1.85
N ASN A 115 7.61 15.61 -3.03
CA ASN A 115 8.36 15.68 -4.30
C ASN A 115 9.05 17.03 -4.57
N GLU A 116 8.46 18.13 -4.13
CA GLU A 116 9.00 19.50 -4.32
C GLU A 116 9.56 20.11 -3.03
N VAL A 117 9.85 19.27 -2.03
CA VAL A 117 10.29 19.70 -0.69
C VAL A 117 11.68 19.15 -0.39
N GLN A 118 12.57 20.02 0.13
CA GLN A 118 13.83 19.57 0.75
C GLN A 118 13.52 18.86 2.06
N LYS A 119 13.48 17.53 2.01
CA LYS A 119 12.89 16.69 3.07
C LYS A 119 13.91 16.15 4.06
N GLU A 120 15.21 16.30 3.79
CA GLU A 120 16.31 15.78 4.61
C GLU A 120 16.20 16.23 6.07
N ILE A 121 15.82 17.50 6.29
CA ILE A 121 15.66 18.07 7.63
C ILE A 121 14.62 17.34 8.48
N TYR A 122 13.56 16.80 7.87
CA TYR A 122 12.49 16.08 8.58
C TYR A 122 12.86 14.64 8.95
N GLY A 123 14.04 14.18 8.53
CA GLY A 123 14.65 12.94 9.02
C GLY A 123 15.34 13.08 10.37
N ALA A 124 15.62 14.32 10.82
CA ALA A 124 16.19 14.57 12.14
C ALA A 124 15.14 14.39 13.24
N PHE A 125 15.54 13.78 14.35
CA PHE A 125 14.64 13.46 15.46
C PHE A 125 13.89 14.71 15.97
N GLU A 126 14.58 15.83 16.14
CA GLU A 126 14.07 17.10 16.66
C GLU A 126 13.09 17.80 15.70
N LYS A 127 13.03 17.33 14.44
CA LYS A 127 12.18 17.88 13.38
C LYS A 127 11.11 16.88 12.91
N THR A 128 10.95 15.78 13.65
CA THR A 128 9.95 14.77 13.38
C THR A 128 8.55 15.37 13.50
N PHE A 129 7.70 15.12 12.51
CA PHE A 129 6.28 15.44 12.57
C PHE A 129 5.46 14.25 12.06
N MET A 130 4.21 14.20 12.48
CA MET A 130 3.22 13.29 11.92
C MET A 130 1.84 13.94 11.87
N MET A 131 1.03 13.50 10.91
CA MET A 131 -0.36 13.90 10.77
C MET A 131 -1.19 12.73 10.27
N TYR A 132 -2.45 12.71 10.69
CA TYR A 132 -3.45 11.74 10.23
C TYR A 132 -4.15 12.27 8.99
N LEU A 133 -4.40 11.37 8.06
CA LEU A 133 -5.29 11.58 6.92
C LEU A 133 -6.29 10.40 6.96
N PRO A 134 -7.51 10.62 7.48
CA PRO A 134 -8.50 9.57 7.63
C PRO A 134 -9.05 9.09 6.27
#